data_AF-D5X2Q5-F1
#
_entry.id   AF-D5X2Q5-F1
#
_cell.length_a   1.000
_cell.length_b   1.000
_cell.length_c   1.000
_cell.angle_alpha   90.00
_cell.angle_beta   90.00
_cell.angle_gamma   90.00
#
_symmetry.space_group_name_H-M   'P 1'
#
loop_
_entity.id
_entity.type
_entity.pdbx_description
1 polymer ?
#
loop_
_entity_poly.entity_id
_entity_poly.type
_entity_poly.pdbx_seq_one_letter_code
_entity_poly.pdbx_strand_id
1 'polypeptide(L)'
;MLKEWLEPPQRLIALARIGLHPSPADIETAIRCLDKAQDAMRNNGQSAVALHPARAALVSLRWGHLPHRDACISAVANLGAVMALGEEVE
;
A
#
# COMPACT_ATOMS: atom_id res chain seq x y z
N MET A 1 -5.77 -8.26 -11.56
CA MET A 1 -5.96 -8.58 -10.11
C MET A 1 -5.12 -7.73 -9.15
N LEU A 2 -3.83 -7.49 -9.43
CA LEU A 2 -2.92 -6.78 -8.52
C LEU A 2 -3.44 -5.37 -8.15
N LYS A 3 -4.00 -4.66 -9.13
CA LYS A 3 -4.58 -3.31 -8.96
C LYS A 3 -5.68 -3.26 -7.91
N GLU A 4 -6.58 -4.23 -7.89
CA GLU A 4 -7.69 -4.29 -6.93
C GLU A 4 -7.19 -4.43 -5.48
N TRP A 5 -6.06 -5.11 -5.29
CA TRP A 5 -5.44 -5.25 -3.98
C TRP A 5 -4.58 -4.05 -3.58
N LEU A 6 -4.05 -3.30 -4.54
CA LEU A 6 -3.22 -2.14 -4.25
C LEU A 6 -4.02 -0.84 -4.08
N GLU A 7 -5.26 -0.77 -4.59
CA GLU A 7 -6.09 0.43 -4.47
C GLU A 7 -6.48 0.76 -3.00
N PRO A 8 -6.94 -0.19 -2.16
CA PRO A 8 -7.25 0.09 -0.77
C PRO A 8 -6.08 0.69 0.03
N PRO A 9 -4.86 0.12 0.03
CA PRO A 9 -3.74 0.73 0.74
C PRO A 9 -3.33 2.08 0.15
N GLN A 10 -3.38 2.26 -1.18
CA GLN A 10 -3.06 3.54 -1.80
C GLN A 10 -4.01 4.65 -1.34
N ARG A 11 -5.33 4.40 -1.38
CA ARG A 11 -6.36 5.35 -0.93
C ARG A 11 -6.18 5.70 0.54
N LEU A 12 -6.00 4.70 1.39
CA LEU A 12 -5.89 4.88 2.83
C LEU A 12 -4.66 5.71 3.22
N ILE A 13 -3.51 5.47 2.59
CA ILE A 13 -2.29 6.25 2.79
C ILE A 13 -2.47 7.69 2.24
N ALA A 14 -3.17 7.88 1.13
CA ALA A 14 -3.47 9.20 0.60
C ALA A 14 -4.36 10.03 1.55
N LEU A 15 -5.33 9.39 2.23
CA LEU A 15 -6.14 10.03 3.27
C LEU A 15 -5.31 10.38 4.51
N ALA A 16 -4.46 9.46 4.97
CA ALA A 16 -3.54 9.71 6.07
C ALA A 16 -2.61 10.91 5.79
N ARG A 17 -2.13 11.05 4.55
CA ARG A 17 -1.30 12.19 4.11
C ARG A 17 -1.95 13.54 4.33
N ILE A 18 -3.28 13.63 4.24
CA ILE A 18 -4.04 14.88 4.46
C ILE A 18 -4.53 15.03 5.91
N GLY A 19 -4.02 14.21 6.84
CA GLY A 19 -4.30 14.30 8.27
C GLY A 19 -5.54 13.56 8.73
N LEU A 20 -6.21 12.81 7.85
CA LEU A 20 -7.33 11.96 8.25
C LEU A 20 -6.82 10.71 8.96
N HIS A 21 -7.53 10.29 10.00
CA HIS A 21 -7.23 9.08 10.75
C HIS A 21 -8.17 7.96 10.28
N PRO A 22 -7.69 7.01 9.46
CA PRO A 22 -8.52 5.91 8.98
C PRO A 22 -8.94 5.00 10.14
N SER A 23 -10.09 4.33 10.00
CA SER A 23 -10.55 3.42 11.05
C SER A 23 -9.61 2.22 11.19
N PRO A 24 -9.50 1.60 12.39
CA PRO A 24 -8.72 0.37 12.55
C PRO A 24 -9.14 -0.74 11.58
N ALA A 25 -10.44 -0.86 11.28
CA ALA A 25 -10.95 -1.85 10.34
C ALA A 25 -10.46 -1.60 8.90
N ASP A 26 -10.39 -0.34 8.46
CA ASP A 26 -9.88 0.03 7.14
C ASP A 26 -8.37 -0.21 7.06
N ILE A 27 -7.62 0.11 8.12
CA ILE A 27 -6.18 -0.13 8.20
C ILE A 27 -5.88 -1.63 8.07
N GLU A 28 -6.56 -2.48 8.84
CA GLU A 28 -6.38 -3.94 8.77
C GLU A 28 -6.78 -4.50 7.40
N THR A 29 -7.81 -3.92 6.78
CA THR A 29 -8.20 -4.29 5.41
C THR A 29 -7.12 -3.93 4.40
N ALA A 30 -6.57 -2.71 4.47
CA ALA A 30 -5.48 -2.27 3.61
C ALA A 30 -4.21 -3.12 3.78
N ILE A 31 -3.88 -3.54 5.01
CA ILE A 31 -2.74 -4.44 5.28
C ILE A 31 -2.96 -5.79 4.62
N ARG A 32 -4.13 -6.43 4.80
CA ARG A 32 -4.43 -7.72 4.16
C ARG A 32 -4.39 -7.64 2.64
N CYS A 33 -4.87 -6.54 2.06
CA CYS A 33 -4.80 -6.32 0.63
C CYS A 33 -3.35 -6.18 0.16
N LEU A 34 -2.51 -5.44 0.90
CA LEU A 34 -1.08 -5.33 0.60
C LEU A 34 -0.36 -6.69 0.69
N ASP A 35 -0.63 -7.49 1.72
CA ASP A 35 -0.04 -8.82 1.89
C ASP A 35 -0.40 -9.74 0.71
N LYS A 36 -1.68 -9.75 0.28
CA LYS A 36 -2.11 -10.50 -0.92
C LYS A 36 -1.36 -10.07 -2.18
N ALA A 37 -1.16 -8.78 -2.38
CA ALA A 37 -0.39 -8.28 -3.52
C ALA A 37 1.09 -8.70 -3.45
N GLN A 38 1.70 -8.64 -2.26
CA GLN A 38 3.09 -9.11 -2.07
C GLN A 38 3.23 -10.60 -2.38
N ASP A 39 2.30 -11.43 -1.91
CA ASP A 39 2.32 -12.87 -2.15
C ASP A 39 2.10 -13.19 -3.62
N ALA A 40 1.20 -12.49 -4.31
CA ALA A 40 1.01 -12.68 -5.74
C ALA A 40 2.24 -12.30 -6.57
N MET A 41 2.89 -11.17 -6.25
CA MET A 41 4.16 -10.80 -6.91
C MET A 41 5.22 -11.89 -6.70
N ARG A 42 5.39 -12.37 -5.47
CA ARG A 42 6.36 -13.43 -5.15
C ARG A 42 6.07 -14.74 -5.88
N ASN A 43 4.79 -15.14 -5.95
CA ASN A 43 4.37 -16.34 -6.67
C ASN A 43 4.65 -16.24 -8.17
N ASN A 44 4.69 -15.02 -8.72
CA ASN A 44 5.06 -14.75 -10.10
C ASN A 44 6.59 -14.51 -10.28
N GLY A 45 7.41 -14.78 -9.26
CA GLY A 45 8.86 -14.57 -9.30
C GLY A 45 9.30 -13.10 -9.27
N GLN A 46 8.40 -12.18 -8.95
CA GLN A 46 8.66 -10.74 -8.90
C GLN A 46 9.08 -10.30 -7.48
N SER A 47 9.93 -9.28 -7.42
CA SER A 47 10.31 -8.64 -6.15
C SER A 47 9.20 -7.75 -5.61
N ALA A 48 8.80 -7.96 -4.36
CA ALA A 48 7.80 -7.14 -3.67
C ALA A 48 8.40 -5.95 -2.88
N VAL A 49 9.68 -5.61 -3.09
CA VAL A 49 10.39 -4.55 -2.34
C VAL A 49 9.75 -3.17 -2.53
N ALA A 50 9.20 -2.89 -3.71
CA ALA A 50 8.49 -1.65 -3.99
C ALA A 50 7.27 -1.43 -3.06
N LEU A 51 6.73 -2.49 -2.46
CA LEU A 51 5.60 -2.40 -1.53
C LEU A 51 6.01 -2.09 -0.07
N HIS A 52 7.31 -2.08 0.24
CA HIS A 52 7.80 -1.82 1.62
C HIS A 52 7.44 -0.43 2.16
N PRO A 53 7.53 0.67 1.39
CA PRO A 53 7.12 1.98 1.90
C PRO A 53 5.63 2.03 2.28
N ALA A 54 4.77 1.38 1.50
CA ALA A 54 3.35 1.24 1.83
C ALA A 54 3.15 0.45 3.12
N ARG A 55 3.89 -0.66 3.29
CA ARG A 55 3.85 -1.46 4.52
C ARG A 55 4.26 -0.65 5.74
N ALA A 56 5.33 0.13 5.65
CA ALA A 56 5.77 1.01 6.74
C ALA A 56 4.69 2.04 7.11
N ALA A 57 4.09 2.70 6.12
CA ALA A 57 3.02 3.67 6.36
C ALA A 57 1.79 3.05 7.03
N LEU A 58 1.36 1.86 6.60
CA LEU A 58 0.23 1.16 7.21
C LEU A 58 0.53 0.70 8.64
N VAL A 59 1.75 0.24 8.93
CA VAL A 59 2.15 -0.14 10.30
C VAL A 59 2.15 1.08 11.23
N SER A 60 2.62 2.25 10.77
CA SER A 60 2.50 3.48 11.55
C SER A 60 1.04 3.80 11.91
N LEU A 61 0.14 3.70 10.93
CA LEU A 61 -1.29 3.91 11.15
C LEU A 61 -1.89 2.89 12.12
N ARG A 62 -1.50 1.63 12.01
CA ARG A 62 -1.93 0.55 12.92
C ARG A 62 -1.54 0.83 14.37
N TRP A 63 -0.42 1.48 14.61
CA TRP A 63 0.01 1.91 15.94
C TRP A 63 -0.59 3.26 16.40
N GLY A 64 -1.50 3.84 15.61
CA GLY A 64 -2.16 5.11 15.93
C GLY A 64 -1.32 6.34 15.58
N HIS A 65 -0.26 6.19 14.77
CA HIS A 65 0.57 7.31 14.34
C HIS A 65 0.26 7.69 12.90
N LEU A 66 0.17 9.01 12.64
CA LEU A 66 0.17 9.49 11.27
C LEU A 66 1.58 9.33 10.66
N PRO A 67 1.72 8.63 9.53
CA PRO A 67 3.00 8.54 8.83
C PRO A 67 3.45 9.90 8.32
N HIS A 68 4.77 10.12 8.27
CA HIS A 68 5.35 11.35 7.75
C HIS A 68 4.90 11.60 6.29
N ARG A 69 4.68 12.87 5.92
CA ARG A 69 4.17 13.25 4.60
C ARG A 69 4.99 12.64 3.46
N ASP A 70 6.31 12.68 3.56
CA ASP A 70 7.21 12.15 2.53
C ASP A 70 7.16 10.62 2.44
N ALA A 71 6.92 9.94 3.56
CA ALA A 71 6.71 8.49 3.57
C ALA A 71 5.39 8.14 2.85
N CYS A 72 4.33 8.91 3.05
CA CYS A 72 3.08 8.75 2.32
C CYS A 72 3.25 8.98 0.81
N ILE A 73 3.97 10.03 0.41
CA ILE A 73 4.24 10.32 -1.01
C ILE A 73 5.01 9.17 -1.64
N SER A 74 6.08 8.71 -0.99
CA SER A 74 6.89 7.59 -1.47
C SER A 74 6.08 6.30 -1.57
N ALA A 75 5.23 6.02 -0.58
CA ALA A 75 4.35 4.85 -0.59
C ALA A 75 3.34 4.89 -1.74
N VAL A 76 2.63 6.00 -1.93
CA VAL A 76 1.64 6.14 -3.01
C VAL A 76 2.30 6.07 -4.39
N ALA A 77 3.48 6.67 -4.56
CA ALA A 77 4.23 6.62 -5.82
C ALA A 77 4.67 5.19 -6.16
N ASN A 78 5.22 4.44 -5.19
CA ASN A 78 5.62 3.05 -5.43
C ASN A 78 4.43 2.13 -5.69
N LEU A 79 3.30 2.32 -4.99
CA LEU A 79 2.07 1.59 -5.27
C LEU A 79 1.60 1.85 -6.71
N GLY A 80 1.59 3.11 -7.14
CA GLY A 80 1.24 3.47 -8.51
C GLY A 80 2.17 2.86 -9.56
N ALA A 81 3.48 2.83 -9.30
CA ALA A 81 4.45 2.19 -10.19
C ALA A 81 4.21 0.67 -10.31
N VAL A 82 3.93 -0.02 -9.21
CA VAL A 82 3.61 -1.46 -9.23
C VAL A 82 2.30 -1.73 -9.96
N MET A 83 1.28 -0.87 -9.79
CA MET A 83 0.03 -0.99 -10.54
C MET A 83 0.26 -0.84 -12.05
N ALA A 84 1.01 0.16 -12.48
CA ALA A 84 1.31 0.40 -13.89
C ALA A 84 2.09 -0.77 -14.52
N LEU A 85 3.09 -1.31 -13.82
CA LEU A 85 3.83 -2.48 -14.28
C LEU A 85 2.96 -3.75 -14.33
N GLY A 86 1.99 -3.88 -13.43
CA GLY A 86 1.03 -4.99 -13.45
C GLY A 86 0.06 -4.95 -14.63
N GLU A 87 -0.23 -3.76 -15.17
CA GLU A 87 -1.08 -3.58 -16.36
C GLU A 87 -0.36 -3.95 -17.67
N GLU A 88 0.98 -3.91 -17.70
CA GLU A 88 1.77 -4.27 -18.89
C GLU A 88 1.96 -5.79 -19.06
N VAL A 89 1.61 -6.59 -18.04
CA VAL A 89 1.84 -8.05 -17.99
C VAL A 89 0.53 -8.86 -18.09
N GLU A 90 -0.64 -8.22 -17.89
CA GLU A 90 -1.98 -8.80 -18.17
C GLU A 90 -2.37 -8.60 -19.64
#